data_AF-A0A830E099-F1
#
_entry.id   AF-A0A830E099-F1
#
_cell.length_a   1.000
_cell.length_b   1.000
_cell.length_c   1.000
_cell.angle_alpha   90.00
_cell.angle_beta   90.00
_cell.angle_gamma   90.00
#
_symmetry.space_group_name_H-M   'P 1'
#
loop_
_entity.id
_entity.type
_entity.pdbx_description
1 polymer ?
#
loop_
_entity_poly.entity_id
_entity_poly.type
_entity_poly.pdbx_seq_one_letter_code
_entity_poly.pdbx_strand_id
1 'polypeptide(L)'
;MKSLNELIKELSINEVIKALVTAYRLGNVDYLASSIELLHEELTYTVSENETLTGDALERASKLHALYCLGLGLLRSLGGGSPITNYDELVNAVLRANDLSSLTQFLMATTMQLVKGDYSLISKVTAIHQEVGNELIKGIISSFLNLVNILSAT
;
A
#
# COMPACT_ATOMS: atom_id res chain seq x y z
N MET A 1 -17.68 2.20 -18.57
CA MET A 1 -16.48 1.81 -17.81
C MET A 1 -16.23 2.93 -16.81
N LYS A 2 -16.14 2.62 -15.51
CA LYS A 2 -15.83 3.65 -14.50
C LYS A 2 -14.37 4.09 -14.66
N SER A 3 -14.12 5.37 -14.45
CA SER A 3 -12.77 5.94 -14.39
C SER A 3 -12.05 5.47 -13.12
N LEU A 4 -10.71 5.48 -13.11
CA LEU A 4 -9.95 5.09 -11.92
C LEU A 4 -10.27 5.96 -10.69
N ASN A 5 -10.51 7.26 -10.90
CA ASN A 5 -10.94 8.18 -9.85
C ASN A 5 -12.26 7.72 -9.20
N GLU A 6 -13.25 7.33 -10.01
CA GLU A 6 -14.51 6.77 -9.51
C GLU A 6 -14.28 5.45 -8.75
N LEU A 7 -13.42 4.58 -9.26
CA LEU A 7 -13.08 3.31 -8.59
C LEU A 7 -12.39 3.51 -7.24
N ILE A 8 -11.48 4.49 -7.14
CA ILE A 8 -10.78 4.86 -5.90
C ILE A 8 -11.79 5.43 -4.90
N LYS A 9 -12.63 6.37 -5.34
CA LYS A 9 -13.65 6.98 -4.48
C LYS A 9 -14.62 5.95 -3.91
N GLU A 10 -15.04 5.00 -4.72
CA GLU A 10 -15.93 3.90 -4.32
C GLU A 10 -15.23 2.76 -3.57
N LEU A 11 -13.90 2.81 -3.40
CA LEU A 11 -13.11 1.71 -2.83
C LEU A 11 -13.36 0.35 -3.54
N SER A 12 -13.47 0.37 -4.87
CA SER A 12 -13.57 -0.85 -5.69
C SER A 12 -12.21 -1.55 -5.78
N ILE A 13 -11.71 -2.03 -4.64
CA ILE A 13 -10.33 -2.51 -4.41
C ILE A 13 -9.85 -3.47 -5.51
N ASN A 14 -10.66 -4.47 -5.86
CA ASN A 14 -10.28 -5.46 -6.87
C ASN A 14 -10.05 -4.82 -8.25
N GLU A 15 -10.86 -3.84 -8.64
CA GLU A 15 -10.71 -3.17 -9.92
C GLU A 15 -9.52 -2.21 -9.92
N VAL A 16 -9.30 -1.49 -8.81
CA VAL A 16 -8.11 -0.63 -8.62
C VAL A 16 -6.83 -1.46 -8.71
N ILE A 17 -6.73 -2.59 -7.99
CA ILE A 17 -5.56 -3.48 -8.06
C ILE A 17 -5.34 -3.95 -9.49
N LYS A 18 -6.38 -4.45 -10.17
CA LYS A 18 -6.27 -4.91 -11.55
C LYS A 18 -5.77 -3.82 -12.49
N ALA A 19 -6.27 -2.59 -12.34
CA ALA A 19 -5.81 -1.44 -13.12
C ALA A 19 -4.33 -1.13 -12.87
N LEU A 20 -3.91 -1.04 -11.61
CA LEU A 20 -2.51 -0.77 -11.23
C LEU A 20 -1.56 -1.87 -11.73
N VAL A 21 -1.91 -3.14 -11.56
CA VAL A 21 -1.11 -4.28 -12.04
C VAL A 21 -1.04 -4.31 -13.56
N THR A 22 -2.14 -4.01 -14.24
CA THR A 22 -2.15 -3.94 -15.71
C THR A 22 -1.24 -2.82 -16.19
N ALA A 23 -1.33 -1.62 -15.60
CA ALA A 23 -0.44 -0.51 -15.92
C ALA A 23 1.03 -0.87 -15.67
N TYR A 24 1.34 -1.56 -14.56
CA TYR A 24 2.67 -2.08 -14.28
C TYR A 24 3.17 -3.07 -15.35
N ARG A 25 2.36 -4.07 -15.70
CA ARG A 25 2.71 -5.08 -16.72
C ARG A 25 2.93 -4.45 -18.11
N LEU A 26 2.23 -3.34 -18.40
CA LEU A 26 2.38 -2.58 -19.64
C LEU A 26 3.51 -1.54 -19.58
N GLY A 27 4.19 -1.38 -18.43
CA GLY A 27 5.23 -0.36 -18.24
C GLY A 27 4.70 1.08 -18.31
N ASN A 28 3.41 1.30 -18.02
CA ASN A 28 2.78 2.62 -18.10
C ASN A 28 3.06 3.45 -16.83
N VAL A 29 4.22 4.10 -16.82
CA VAL A 29 4.72 4.91 -15.70
C VAL A 29 3.78 6.09 -15.39
N ASP A 30 3.32 6.81 -16.42
CA ASP A 30 2.46 8.00 -16.23
C ASP A 30 1.11 7.63 -15.61
N TYR A 31 0.54 6.51 -16.03
CA TYR A 31 -0.70 6.01 -15.43
C TYR A 31 -0.49 5.63 -13.96
N LEU A 32 0.60 4.95 -13.63
CA LEU A 32 0.91 4.62 -12.23
C LEU A 32 1.14 5.88 -11.40
N ALA A 33 1.92 6.84 -11.89
CA ALA A 33 2.20 8.10 -11.19
C ALA A 33 0.91 8.88 -10.89
N SER A 34 0.06 9.08 -11.91
CA SER A 34 -1.24 9.76 -11.73
C SER A 34 -2.19 8.99 -10.80
N SER A 35 -2.18 7.65 -10.84
CA SER A 35 -2.97 6.82 -9.92
C SER A 35 -2.53 6.98 -8.47
N ILE A 36 -1.21 7.06 -8.23
CA ILE A 36 -0.61 7.24 -6.91
C ILE A 36 -0.95 8.62 -6.35
N GLU A 37 -0.91 9.66 -7.18
CA GLU A 37 -1.35 11.01 -6.81
C GLU A 37 -2.83 11.01 -6.38
N LEU A 38 -3.72 10.39 -7.16
CA LEU A 38 -5.14 10.28 -6.81
C LEU A 38 -5.37 9.52 -5.48
N LEU A 39 -4.64 8.43 -5.25
CA LEU A 39 -4.70 7.69 -3.98
C LEU A 39 -4.24 8.54 -2.81
N HIS A 40 -3.17 9.32 -2.99
CA HIS A 40 -2.65 10.21 -1.97
C HIS A 40 -3.61 11.37 -1.66
N GLU A 41 -4.21 11.97 -2.68
CA GLU A 41 -5.22 13.01 -2.54
C GLU A 41 -6.43 12.50 -1.77
N GLU A 42 -6.97 11.34 -2.14
CA GLU A 42 -8.14 10.76 -1.48
C GLU A 42 -7.83 10.32 -0.04
N LEU A 43 -6.63 9.81 0.22
CA LEU A 43 -6.16 9.53 1.58
C LEU A 43 -6.08 10.82 2.40
N THR A 44 -5.45 11.86 1.86
CA THR A 44 -5.30 13.15 2.52
C THR A 44 -6.67 13.76 2.84
N TYR A 45 -7.60 13.73 1.89
CA TYR A 45 -8.98 14.15 2.07
C TYR A 45 -9.68 13.36 3.20
N THR A 46 -9.55 12.03 3.18
CA THR A 46 -10.14 11.18 4.23
C THR A 46 -9.59 11.55 5.62
N VAL A 47 -8.29 11.83 5.73
CA VAL A 47 -7.66 12.21 7.00
C VAL A 47 -8.04 13.63 7.42
N SER A 48 -8.13 14.59 6.49
CA SER A 48 -8.45 15.99 6.81
C SER A 48 -9.90 16.19 7.24
N GLU A 49 -10.83 15.44 6.66
CA GLU A 49 -12.26 15.53 6.98
C GLU A 49 -12.65 14.83 8.29
N ASN A 50 -11.72 14.13 8.94
CA ASN A 50 -11.97 13.36 10.15
C ASN A 50 -11.02 13.76 11.27
N GLU A 51 -11.53 14.46 12.29
CA GLU A 51 -10.76 14.86 13.49
C GLU A 51 -10.15 13.65 14.22
N THR A 52 -10.80 12.49 14.16
CA THR A 52 -10.26 11.23 14.68
C THR A 52 -10.60 10.09 13.73
N LEU A 53 -9.58 9.36 13.28
CA LEU A 53 -9.74 8.18 12.42
C LEU A 53 -10.29 7.01 13.23
N THR A 54 -11.60 6.78 13.14
CA THR A 54 -12.30 5.63 13.76
C THR A 54 -13.32 5.04 12.78
N GLY A 55 -13.76 3.80 13.05
CA GLY A 55 -14.78 3.13 12.24
C GLY A 55 -14.47 3.14 10.74
N ASP A 56 -15.45 3.57 9.94
CA ASP A 56 -15.36 3.60 8.48
C ASP A 56 -14.24 4.50 7.96
N ALA A 57 -13.92 5.61 8.65
CA ALA A 57 -12.85 6.51 8.24
C ALA A 57 -11.47 5.87 8.42
N LEU A 58 -11.27 5.14 9.53
CA LEU A 58 -10.07 4.35 9.77
C LEU A 58 -9.90 3.25 8.73
N GLU A 59 -10.99 2.54 8.42
CA GLU A 59 -10.99 1.47 7.41
C GLU A 59 -10.67 2.03 6.02
N ARG A 60 -11.31 3.14 5.62
CA ARG A 60 -11.04 3.82 4.36
C ARG A 60 -9.60 4.29 4.25
N ALA A 61 -9.09 5.00 5.26
CA ALA A 61 -7.71 5.46 5.28
C ALA A 61 -6.72 4.29 5.20
N SER A 62 -6.99 3.20 5.92
CA SER A 62 -6.16 1.99 5.90
C SER A 62 -6.08 1.36 4.50
N LYS A 63 -7.23 1.23 3.82
CA LYS A 63 -7.30 0.69 2.44
C LYS A 63 -6.59 1.58 1.44
N LEU A 64 -6.82 2.90 1.50
CA LEU A 64 -6.19 3.88 0.61
C LEU A 64 -4.67 3.90 0.80
N HIS A 65 -4.19 3.90 2.04
CA HIS A 65 -2.76 3.85 2.35
C HIS A 65 -2.12 2.56 1.85
N ALA A 66 -2.77 1.41 2.04
CA ALA A 66 -2.27 0.13 1.53
C ALA A 66 -2.16 0.13 -0.01
N LEU A 67 -3.17 0.66 -0.71
CA LEU A 67 -3.13 0.84 -2.17
C LEU A 67 -2.04 1.82 -2.61
N TYR A 68 -1.85 2.90 -1.85
CA TYR A 68 -0.78 3.87 -2.09
C TYR A 68 0.61 3.22 -1.98
N CYS A 69 0.86 2.44 -0.93
CA CYS A 69 2.11 1.67 -0.78
C CYS A 69 2.33 0.70 -1.94
N LEU A 70 1.27 -0.01 -2.36
CA LEU A 70 1.32 -0.90 -3.52
C LEU A 70 1.70 -0.12 -4.79
N GLY A 71 1.01 0.98 -5.08
CA GLY A 71 1.28 1.82 -6.25
C GLY A 71 2.73 2.32 -6.28
N LEU A 72 3.21 2.87 -5.16
CA LEU A 72 4.60 3.29 -5.02
C LEU A 72 5.60 2.17 -5.31
N GLY A 73 5.33 0.96 -4.81
CA GLY A 73 6.19 -0.20 -5.03
C GLY A 73 6.24 -0.62 -6.50
N LEU A 74 5.10 -0.61 -7.19
CA LEU A 74 5.01 -0.87 -8.62
C LEU A 74 5.80 0.16 -9.44
N LEU A 75 5.58 1.44 -9.17
CA LEU A 75 6.27 2.54 -9.86
C LEU A 75 7.78 2.46 -9.65
N ARG A 76 8.23 2.24 -8.41
CA ARG A 76 9.66 2.14 -8.08
C ARG A 76 10.32 0.90 -8.68
N SER A 77 9.58 -0.20 -8.81
CA SER A 77 10.04 -1.40 -9.50
C SER A 77 10.33 -1.13 -10.99
N LEU A 78 9.48 -0.35 -11.68
CA LEU A 78 9.71 0.05 -13.07
C LEU A 78 10.86 1.05 -13.22
N GLY A 79 10.96 2.01 -12.29
CA GLY A 79 11.98 3.05 -12.32
C GLY A 79 13.40 2.59 -11.99
N GLY A 80 13.63 1.29 -11.75
CA GLY A 80 14.95 0.75 -11.38
C GLY A 80 15.46 1.26 -10.04
N GLY A 81 14.56 1.65 -9.13
CA GLY A 81 14.94 2.23 -7.84
C GLY A 81 15.87 1.31 -7.05
N SER A 82 16.84 1.90 -6.34
CA SER A 82 17.76 1.13 -5.52
C SER A 82 16.98 0.27 -4.50
N PRO A 83 17.39 -1.00 -4.32
CA PRO A 83 16.75 -1.88 -3.36
C PRO A 83 16.87 -1.26 -1.96
N ILE A 84 15.74 -1.18 -1.27
CA ILE A 84 15.73 -0.92 0.17
C ILE A 84 16.31 -2.18 0.82
N THR A 85 17.36 -2.04 1.63
CA THR A 85 18.07 -3.20 2.23
C THR A 85 17.96 -3.26 3.74
N ASN A 86 17.66 -2.15 4.42
CA ASN A 86 17.62 -2.07 5.88
C ASN A 86 16.23 -2.42 6.44
N TYR A 87 15.71 -3.60 6.10
CA TYR A 87 14.36 -4.00 6.51
C TYR A 87 14.17 -4.03 8.02
N ASP A 88 15.17 -4.52 8.76
CA ASP A 88 15.05 -4.65 10.22
C ASP A 88 15.00 -3.29 10.93
N GLU A 89 15.66 -2.27 10.39
CA GLU A 89 15.57 -0.90 10.90
C GLU A 89 14.17 -0.33 10.69
N LEU A 90 13.61 -0.49 9.49
CA LEU A 90 12.24 -0.06 9.18
C LEU A 90 11.22 -0.77 10.07
N VAL A 91 11.34 -2.09 10.23
CA VAL A 91 10.46 -2.89 11.10
C VAL A 91 10.53 -2.40 12.55
N ASN A 92 11.73 -2.18 13.07
CA ASN A 92 11.91 -1.68 14.43
C ASN A 92 11.29 -0.28 14.63
N ALA A 93 11.44 0.61 13.65
CA ALA A 93 10.84 1.94 13.70
C ALA A 93 9.30 1.87 13.71
N VAL A 94 8.70 0.98 12.92
CA VAL A 94 7.26 0.73 12.94
C VAL A 94 6.81 0.23 14.31
N LEU A 95 7.46 -0.81 14.84
CA LEU A 95 7.03 -1.45 16.08
C LEU A 95 7.24 -0.58 17.33
N ARG A 96 8.35 0.17 17.38
CA ARG A 96 8.72 0.94 18.59
C ARG A 96 8.20 2.37 18.59
N ALA A 97 8.08 2.98 17.41
CA ALA A 97 7.74 4.39 17.27
C ALA A 97 6.43 4.64 16.51
N ASN A 98 5.72 3.59 16.08
CA ASN A 98 4.55 3.69 15.20
C ASN A 98 4.86 4.53 13.95
N ASP A 99 6.07 4.39 13.39
CA ASP A 99 6.52 5.22 12.28
C ASP A 99 5.87 4.79 10.96
N LEU A 100 4.91 5.58 10.51
CA LEU A 100 4.17 5.36 9.26
C LEU A 100 5.04 5.54 8.01
N SER A 101 6.08 6.37 8.06
CA SER A 101 7.04 6.52 6.96
C SER A 101 7.85 5.24 6.78
N SER A 102 8.35 4.68 7.88
CA SER A 102 9.04 3.39 7.85
C SER A 102 8.15 2.25 7.39
N LEU A 103 6.87 2.23 7.81
CA LEU A 103 5.89 1.27 7.29
C LEU A 103 5.72 1.41 5.78
N THR A 104 5.55 2.64 5.29
CA THR A 104 5.35 2.91 3.86
C THR A 104 6.54 2.43 3.04
N GLN A 105 7.76 2.71 3.49
CA GLN A 105 8.99 2.23 2.83
C GLN A 105 9.08 0.70 2.85
N PHE A 106 8.72 0.07 3.96
CA PHE A 106 8.77 -1.38 4.09
C PHE A 106 7.74 -2.10 3.21
N LEU A 107 6.49 -1.60 3.17
CA LEU A 107 5.44 -2.14 2.31
C LEU A 107 5.75 -1.90 0.82
N MET A 108 6.29 -0.74 0.47
CA MET A 108 6.78 -0.45 -0.89
C MET A 108 7.87 -1.44 -1.31
N ALA A 109 8.86 -1.71 -0.44
CA ALA A 109 9.89 -2.70 -0.70
C ALA A 109 9.31 -4.11 -0.84
N THR A 110 8.34 -4.46 0.00
CA THR A 110 7.62 -5.74 -0.07
C THR A 110 6.93 -5.89 -1.42
N THR A 111 6.23 -4.87 -1.91
CA THR A 111 5.63 -4.87 -3.26
C THR A 111 6.68 -5.08 -4.36
N MET A 112 7.82 -4.41 -4.29
CA MET A 112 8.90 -4.58 -5.28
C MET A 112 9.43 -6.01 -5.35
N GLN A 113 9.49 -6.73 -4.23
CA GLN A 113 9.88 -8.14 -4.20
C GLN A 113 8.76 -9.06 -4.69
N LEU A 114 7.51 -8.79 -4.26
CA LEU A 114 6.33 -9.56 -4.66
C LEU A 114 6.16 -9.64 -6.17
N VAL A 115 6.30 -8.51 -6.88
CA VAL A 115 6.16 -8.50 -8.34
C VAL A 115 7.30 -9.19 -9.08
N LYS A 116 8.39 -9.53 -8.38
CA LYS A 116 9.48 -10.39 -8.87
C LYS A 116 9.29 -11.86 -8.49
N GLY A 117 8.20 -12.19 -7.80
CA GLY A 117 7.90 -13.53 -7.30
C GLY A 117 8.61 -13.88 -5.99
N ASP A 118 9.22 -12.91 -5.30
CA ASP A 118 9.81 -13.11 -3.97
C ASP A 118 8.82 -12.70 -2.87
N TYR A 119 8.35 -13.70 -2.13
CA TYR A 119 7.36 -13.55 -1.06
C TYR A 119 8.00 -13.54 0.34
N SER A 120 9.33 -13.55 0.45
CA SER A 120 10.05 -13.68 1.73
C SER A 120 9.64 -12.61 2.76
N LEU A 121 9.40 -11.38 2.30
CA LEU A 121 9.03 -10.24 3.15
C LEU A 121 7.60 -10.32 3.71
N ILE A 122 6.70 -11.14 3.16
CA ILE A 122 5.33 -11.30 3.67
C ILE A 122 5.31 -11.85 5.10
N SER A 123 6.25 -12.75 5.42
CA SER A 123 6.39 -13.27 6.78
C SER A 123 6.70 -12.16 7.79
N LYS A 124 7.58 -11.21 7.43
CA LYS A 124 7.91 -10.04 8.24
C LYS A 124 6.72 -9.07 8.36
N VAL A 125 5.98 -8.81 7.27
CA VAL A 125 4.73 -8.01 7.34
C VAL A 125 3.72 -8.62 8.31
N THR A 126 3.57 -9.94 8.27
CA THR A 126 2.67 -10.68 9.17
C THR A 126 3.12 -10.61 10.63
N ALA A 127 4.43 -10.67 10.89
CA ALA A 127 4.96 -10.48 12.24
C ALA A 127 4.65 -9.08 12.79
N ILE A 128 4.85 -8.02 11.98
CA ILE A 128 4.49 -6.65 12.39
C ILE A 128 3.01 -6.56 12.76
N HIS A 129 2.14 -7.18 11.96
CA HIS A 129 0.69 -7.18 12.20
C HIS A 129 0.30 -7.76 13.57
N GLN A 130 1.04 -8.77 14.05
CA GLN A 130 0.79 -9.44 15.31
C GLN A 130 1.28 -8.64 16.52
N GLU A 131 2.32 -7.83 16.34
CA GLU A 131 3.01 -7.12 17.42
C GLU A 131 2.60 -5.65 17.56
N VAL A 132 2.12 -5.01 16.49
CA VAL A 132 1.79 -3.58 16.50
C VAL A 132 0.51 -3.29 17.28
N GLY A 133 0.59 -2.34 18.22
CA GLY A 133 -0.56 -1.88 19.01
C GLY A 133 -1.35 -0.73 18.38
N ASN A 134 -0.80 -0.06 17.36
CA ASN A 134 -1.47 1.05 16.69
C ASN A 134 -2.51 0.54 15.68
N GLU A 135 -3.77 0.89 15.89
CA GLU A 135 -4.90 0.42 15.07
C GLU A 135 -4.83 0.84 13.60
N LEU A 136 -4.32 2.04 13.31
CA LEU A 136 -4.14 2.49 11.92
C LEU A 136 -3.08 1.64 11.22
N ILE A 137 -1.91 1.46 11.83
CA ILE A 137 -0.85 0.61 11.25
C ILE A 137 -1.34 -0.82 11.06
N LYS A 138 -2.04 -1.35 12.06
CA LYS A 138 -2.64 -2.69 11.99
C LYS A 138 -3.64 -2.80 10.85
N GLY A 139 -4.52 -1.81 10.69
CA GLY A 139 -5.50 -1.71 9.60
C GLY A 139 -4.84 -1.62 8.22
N ILE A 140 -3.78 -0.83 8.09
CA ILE A 140 -2.99 -0.71 6.86
C ILE A 140 -2.37 -2.05 6.50
N ILE A 141 -1.74 -2.74 7.45
CA ILE A 141 -1.11 -4.04 7.21
C ILE A 141 -2.15 -5.09 6.85
N SER A 142 -3.26 -5.17 7.58
CA SER A 142 -4.39 -6.06 7.26
C SER A 142 -4.89 -5.83 5.84
N SER A 143 -5.10 -4.55 5.47
CA SER A 143 -5.53 -4.17 4.13
C SER A 143 -4.50 -4.60 3.09
N PHE A 144 -3.21 -4.32 3.31
CA PHE A 144 -2.12 -4.69 2.43
C PHE A 144 -2.02 -6.20 2.21
N LEU A 145 -2.08 -7.01 3.28
CA LEU A 145 -2.08 -8.48 3.17
C LEU A 145 -3.27 -8.99 2.35
N ASN A 146 -4.44 -8.37 2.49
CA ASN A 146 -5.60 -8.69 1.64
C ASN A 146 -5.34 -8.33 0.16
N LEU A 147 -4.70 -7.18 -0.13
CA LEU A 147 -4.28 -6.83 -1.50
C LEU A 147 -3.31 -7.88 -2.07
N VAL A 148 -2.36 -8.36 -1.27
CA VAL A 148 -1.40 -9.40 -1.68
C VAL A 148 -2.12 -10.70 -2.06
N ASN A 149 -3.12 -11.12 -1.28
CA ASN A 149 -3.92 -12.30 -1.61
C ASN A 149 -4.61 -12.14 -2.98
N ILE A 150 -5.17 -10.96 -3.26
CA ILE A 150 -5.80 -10.66 -4.55
C ILE A 150 -4.78 -10.72 -5.69
N LEU A 151 -3.58 -10.17 -5.48
CA LEU A 151 -2.48 -10.23 -6.45
C LEU A 151 -2.07 -11.67 -6.75
N SER A 152 -1.92 -12.52 -5.73
CA SER A 152 -1.52 -13.92 -5.91
C SER A 152 -2.58 -14.77 -6.63
N ALA A 153 -3.84 -14.33 -6.64
CA ALA A 153 -4.93 -14.96 -7.36
C ALA A 153 -5.09 -14.48 -8.81
N THR A 154 -4.30 -13.49 -9.27
CA THR A 154 -4.44 -12.80 -10.56
C THR A 154 -3.27 -13.05 -11.52
#